data_AF-A0A699J814-F1
#
_entry.id   AF-A0A699J814-F1
#
_cell.length_a   1.000
_cell.length_b   1.000
_cell.length_c   1.000
_cell.angle_alpha   90.00
_cell.angle_beta   90.00
_cell.angle_gamma   90.00
#
_symmetry.space_group_name_H-M   'P 1'
#
loop_
_entity.id
_entity.type
_entity.pdbx_description
1 polymer ?
#
loop_
_entity_poly.entity_id
_entity_poly.type
_entity_poly.pdbx_seq_one_letter_code
_entity_poly.pdbx_strand_id
1 'polypeptide(L)'
;MTVYQMDVKTAFLNGELKEEIYVSQPEGFVDPDHPTHVYRLKKALYGLKQAPRAWMDLCDSVDTPMVDRLKLDEDLSRIPVDQTRFRSMVGSLLYLTASRSDLVFAVCMCARYQAKPTKTQLEALKWVFQDLKGTINWGLWYPNDTAMELTAYADADHAEQVERGVVELYFVLTDYQLADIFTKALPRQRFEFILPRLGMKSMSPTTLKRLSEEDGE
;
A
#
# COMPACT_ATOMS: atom_id res chain seq x y z
N MET A 1 14.09 -22.96 -8.57
CA MET A 1 13.56 -21.61 -8.26
C MET A 1 13.94 -21.29 -6.83
N THR A 2 14.94 -20.42 -6.65
CA THR A 2 15.48 -20.09 -5.33
C THR A 2 14.75 -18.87 -4.80
N VAL A 3 13.96 -19.05 -3.73
CA VAL A 3 13.23 -17.96 -3.08
C VAL A 3 14.17 -17.29 -2.08
N TYR A 4 14.42 -15.99 -2.26
CA TYR A 4 15.16 -15.18 -1.30
C TYR A 4 14.17 -14.45 -0.41
N GLN A 5 14.13 -14.82 0.86
CA GLN A 5 13.30 -14.18 1.87
C GLN A 5 14.12 -13.09 2.58
N MET A 6 13.69 -11.84 2.46
CA MET A 6 14.32 -10.70 3.13
C MET A 6 13.55 -10.35 4.40
N ASP A 7 14.22 -10.45 5.54
CA ASP A 7 13.74 -10.10 6.88
C ASP A 7 14.12 -8.65 7.23
N VAL A 8 13.17 -7.89 7.79
CA VAL A 8 13.25 -6.46 8.07
C VAL A 8 13.15 -6.25 9.57
N LYS A 9 14.32 -6.20 10.23
CA LYS A 9 14.46 -6.29 11.68
C LYS A 9 13.82 -5.15 12.49
N THR A 10 13.40 -4.03 11.87
CA THR A 10 13.00 -2.79 12.57
C THR A 10 11.60 -2.28 12.25
N ALA A 11 10.82 -2.95 11.40
CA ALA A 11 9.54 -2.43 10.93
C ALA A 11 8.48 -2.28 12.05
N PHE A 12 8.56 -3.08 13.12
CA PHE A 12 7.47 -3.24 14.08
C PHE A 12 7.74 -2.69 15.50
N LEU A 13 8.91 -2.12 15.76
CA LEU A 13 9.41 -1.80 17.12
C LEU A 13 8.68 -0.65 17.86
N ASN A 14 7.55 -0.16 17.34
CA ASN A 14 6.88 1.04 17.84
C ASN A 14 5.40 0.86 18.18
N GLY A 15 4.78 -0.27 17.84
CA GLY A 15 3.39 -0.53 18.23
C GLY A 15 3.28 -0.84 19.73
N GLU A 16 2.38 -0.18 20.45
CA GLU A 16 2.07 -0.57 21.83
C GLU A 16 1.29 -1.89 21.84
N LEU A 17 1.68 -2.79 22.74
CA LEU A 17 1.01 -4.08 22.89
C LEU A 17 -0.19 -3.91 23.83
N LYS A 18 -1.39 -4.19 23.33
CA LYS A 18 -2.63 -4.26 24.13
C LYS A 18 -2.68 -5.52 25.01
N GLU A 19 -1.96 -6.56 24.60
CA GLU A 19 -1.86 -7.84 25.31
C GLU A 19 -0.55 -7.91 26.09
N GLU A 20 -0.57 -8.52 27.27
CA GLU A 20 0.66 -8.79 28.01
C GLU A 20 1.41 -9.97 27.38
N ILE A 21 2.60 -9.69 26.84
CA ILE A 21 3.43 -10.69 26.18
C ILE A 21 4.77 -10.75 26.91
N TYR A 22 5.14 -11.95 27.33
CA TYR A 22 6.36 -12.22 28.05
C TYR A 22 7.33 -13.00 27.16
N VAL A 23 8.62 -12.70 27.25
CA VAL A 23 9.70 -13.39 26.54
C VAL A 23 10.78 -13.85 27.50
N SER A 24 11.44 -14.96 27.18
CA SER A 24 12.62 -15.40 27.91
C SER A 24 13.72 -14.36 27.84
N GLN A 25 14.58 -14.33 28.87
CA GLN A 25 15.74 -13.46 28.86
C GLN A 25 16.67 -13.82 27.70
N PRO A 26 17.08 -12.84 26.88
CA PRO A 26 17.96 -13.10 25.75
C PRO A 26 19.37 -13.48 26.24
N GLU A 27 20.04 -14.30 25.44
CA GLU A 27 21.40 -14.76 25.73
C GLU A 27 22.36 -13.56 25.87
N GLY A 28 23.12 -13.53 26.97
CA GLY A 28 24.02 -12.41 27.32
C GLY A 28 23.38 -11.28 28.13
N PHE A 29 22.06 -11.31 28.38
CA PHE A 29 21.35 -10.33 29.21
C PHE A 29 20.62 -10.95 30.40
N VAL A 30 20.97 -12.19 30.77
CA VAL A 30 20.36 -12.89 31.90
C VAL A 30 20.76 -12.20 33.21
N ASP A 31 19.77 -11.82 33.99
CA ASP A 31 19.95 -11.26 35.33
C ASP A 31 20.55 -12.33 36.26
N PRO A 32 21.74 -12.09 36.86
CA PRO A 32 22.39 -13.04 37.78
C PRO A 32 21.55 -13.34 39.02
N ASP A 33 20.79 -12.36 39.51
CA ASP A 33 20.00 -12.47 40.73
C ASP A 33 18.63 -13.12 40.45
N HIS A 34 18.16 -13.06 39.20
CA HIS A 34 16.84 -13.51 38.78
C HIS A 34 16.86 -14.35 37.48
N PRO A 35 17.57 -15.49 37.45
CA PRO A 35 17.82 -16.24 36.21
C PRO A 35 16.56 -16.88 35.61
N THR A 36 15.50 -17.09 36.40
CA THR A 36 14.23 -17.70 35.97
C THR A 36 13.17 -16.68 35.55
N HIS A 37 13.46 -15.37 35.67
CA HIS A 37 12.49 -14.34 35.33
C HIS A 37 12.35 -14.19 33.81
N VAL A 38 11.20 -13.64 33.40
CA VAL A 38 10.87 -13.34 32.00
C VAL A 38 10.66 -11.83 31.84
N TYR A 39 10.95 -11.31 30.66
CA TYR A 39 10.73 -9.91 30.35
C TYR A 39 9.34 -9.68 29.78
N ARG A 40 8.62 -8.70 30.33
CA ARG A 40 7.36 -8.22 29.75
C ARG A 40 7.66 -7.21 28.64
N LEU A 41 7.17 -7.48 27.45
CA LEU A 41 7.29 -6.57 26.32
C LEU A 41 6.36 -5.37 26.51
N LYS A 42 6.92 -4.16 26.47
CA LYS A 42 6.15 -2.91 26.44
C LYS A 42 5.76 -2.49 25.02
N LYS A 43 6.49 -2.96 24.02
CA LYS A 43 6.29 -2.65 22.60
C LYS A 43 6.39 -3.93 21.78
N ALA A 44 5.73 -3.92 20.63
CA ALA A 44 5.76 -5.03 19.70
C ALA A 44 7.18 -5.29 19.18
N LEU A 45 7.61 -6.55 19.24
CA LEU A 45 8.87 -6.99 18.67
C LEU A 45 8.67 -7.61 17.29
N TYR A 46 9.75 -7.66 16.51
CA TYR A 46 9.76 -8.37 15.23
C TYR A 46 9.42 -9.87 15.42
N GLY A 47 8.69 -10.46 14.47
CA GLY A 47 8.26 -11.86 14.50
C GLY A 47 7.01 -12.14 15.35
N LEU A 48 6.51 -11.14 16.07
CA LEU A 48 5.31 -11.29 16.88
C LEU A 48 4.03 -11.23 16.01
N LYS A 49 3.08 -12.15 16.19
CA LYS A 49 1.81 -12.15 15.42
C LYS A 49 0.98 -10.87 15.61
N GLN A 50 1.18 -10.19 16.73
CA GLN A 50 0.52 -8.95 17.11
C GLN A 50 1.21 -7.70 16.55
N ALA A 51 2.48 -7.80 16.14
CA ALA A 51 3.27 -6.65 15.71
C ALA A 51 2.67 -5.86 14.53
N PRO A 52 2.19 -6.52 13.46
CA PRO A 52 1.52 -5.82 12.36
C PRO A 52 0.26 -5.09 12.81
N ARG A 53 -0.53 -5.70 13.70
CA ARG A 53 -1.78 -5.12 14.24
C ARG A 53 -1.51 -3.94 15.16
N ALA A 54 -0.57 -4.07 16.09
CA ALA A 54 -0.18 -3.02 17.02
C ALA A 54 0.35 -1.76 16.29
N TRP A 55 1.06 -1.96 15.17
CA TRP A 55 1.49 -0.87 14.30
C TRP A 55 0.31 -0.21 13.56
N MET A 56 -0.59 -1.02 12.99
CA MET A 56 -1.78 -0.52 12.32
C MET A 56 -2.64 0.30 13.30
N ASP A 57 -2.89 -0.19 14.52
CA ASP A 57 -3.74 0.47 15.51
C ASP A 57 -3.30 1.91 15.86
N LEU A 58 -2.01 2.21 15.81
CA LEU A 58 -1.47 3.54 16.14
C LEU A 58 -1.72 4.61 15.07
N CYS A 59 -2.12 4.22 13.86
CA CYS A 59 -2.24 5.10 12.72
C CYS A 59 -3.71 5.45 12.42
N ASP A 60 -4.06 6.73 12.24
CA ASP A 60 -5.38 7.09 11.72
C ASP A 60 -5.51 6.63 10.27
N SER A 61 -6.70 6.16 9.88
CA SER A 61 -6.98 5.78 8.50
C SER A 61 -7.22 7.02 7.64
N VAL A 62 -6.80 6.96 6.37
CA VAL A 62 -7.03 8.00 5.37
C VAL A 62 -7.79 7.42 4.18
N ASP A 63 -8.46 8.26 3.40
CA ASP A 63 -9.35 7.80 2.31
C ASP A 63 -8.69 7.71 0.93
N THR A 64 -7.44 8.18 0.81
CA THR A 64 -6.71 8.19 -0.45
C THR A 64 -5.26 7.77 -0.22
N PRO A 65 -4.64 7.04 -1.17
CA PRO A 65 -3.28 6.55 -1.01
C PRO A 65 -2.22 7.64 -1.18
N MET A 66 -2.57 8.77 -1.82
CA MET A 66 -1.66 9.91 -1.94
C MET A 66 -2.41 11.23 -2.08
N VAL A 67 -1.85 12.28 -1.49
CA VAL A 67 -2.42 13.63 -1.55
C VAL A 67 -2.12 14.24 -2.92
N ASP A 68 -3.17 14.74 -3.60
CA ASP A 68 -3.15 15.38 -4.93
C ASP A 68 -2.00 16.39 -5.15
N ARG A 69 -1.64 17.15 -4.10
CA ARG A 69 -0.63 18.23 -4.18
C ARG A 69 0.67 17.93 -3.44
N LEU A 70 0.94 16.66 -3.13
CA LEU A 70 2.17 16.31 -2.41
C LEU A 70 3.38 16.42 -3.34
N LYS A 71 4.18 17.47 -3.16
CA LYS A 71 5.45 17.64 -3.85
C LYS A 71 6.55 16.90 -3.10
N LEU A 72 6.85 15.68 -3.54
CA LEU A 72 7.90 14.84 -2.94
C LEU A 72 9.33 15.36 -3.16
N ASP A 73 9.51 16.27 -4.13
CA ASP A 73 10.80 16.87 -4.48
C ASP A 73 11.16 18.12 -3.65
N GLU A 74 10.17 18.79 -3.06
CA GLU A 74 10.34 20.03 -2.29
C GLU A 74 10.56 19.77 -0.80
N ASP A 75 11.40 18.79 -0.44
CA ASP A 75 11.76 18.58 0.96
C ASP A 75 12.81 19.62 1.39
N LEU A 76 12.35 20.69 2.06
CA LEU A 76 13.20 21.74 2.62
C LEU A 76 14.10 21.23 3.76
N SER A 77 13.69 20.16 4.46
CA SER A 77 14.42 19.62 5.60
C SER A 77 15.52 18.64 5.19
N ARG A 78 15.35 17.96 4.05
CA ARG A 78 16.23 16.91 3.48
C ARG A 78 16.75 15.92 4.52
N ILE A 79 15.96 15.63 5.55
CA ILE A 79 16.37 14.73 6.63
C ILE A 79 16.46 13.32 6.04
N PRO A 80 17.66 12.70 6.02
CA PRO A 80 17.85 11.39 5.41
C PRO A 80 17.13 10.32 6.22
N VAL A 81 16.53 9.37 5.52
CA VAL A 81 15.90 8.18 6.10
C VAL A 81 16.77 6.96 5.80
N ASP A 82 16.73 5.96 6.68
CA ASP A 82 17.39 4.67 6.41
C ASP A 82 16.87 4.05 5.11
N GLN A 83 17.78 3.89 4.14
CA GLN A 83 17.50 3.36 2.82
C GLN A 83 16.96 1.93 2.87
N THR A 84 17.50 1.11 3.77
CA THR A 84 17.15 -0.31 3.86
C THR A 84 15.69 -0.45 4.29
N ARG A 85 15.31 0.27 5.35
CA ARG A 85 13.93 0.33 5.83
C ARG A 85 12.97 0.88 4.77
N PHE A 86 13.33 1.97 4.09
CA PHE A 86 12.48 2.55 3.07
C PHE A 86 12.24 1.60 1.89
N ARG A 87 13.31 0.97 1.36
CA ARG A 87 13.23 -0.03 0.29
C ARG A 87 12.35 -1.21 0.66
N SER A 88 12.47 -1.68 1.90
CA SER A 88 11.63 -2.75 2.41
C SER A 88 10.14 -2.37 2.39
N MET A 89 9.79 -1.17 2.88
CA MET A 89 8.40 -0.70 2.90
C MET A 89 7.84 -0.60 1.48
N VAL A 90 8.61 0.01 0.55
CA VAL A 90 8.24 0.08 -0.87
C VAL A 90 8.05 -1.31 -1.46
N GLY A 91 8.97 -2.24 -1.20
CA GLY A 91 8.89 -3.61 -1.71
C GLY A 91 7.64 -4.34 -1.23
N SER A 92 7.27 -4.19 0.05
CA SER A 92 6.05 -4.80 0.59
C SER A 92 4.78 -4.25 -0.06
N LEU A 93 4.74 -2.95 -0.37
CA LEU A 93 3.62 -2.33 -1.06
C LEU A 93 3.56 -2.68 -2.54
N LEU A 94 4.72 -2.89 -3.18
CA LEU A 94 4.80 -3.27 -4.58
C LEU A 94 4.17 -4.65 -4.84
N TYR A 95 4.19 -5.57 -3.86
CA TYR A 95 3.45 -6.82 -3.96
C TYR A 95 1.93 -6.62 -3.96
N LEU A 96 1.44 -5.63 -3.20
CA LEU A 96 0.01 -5.34 -3.10
C LEU A 96 -0.53 -4.68 -4.37
N THR A 97 0.28 -4.00 -5.18
CA THR A 97 -0.22 -3.32 -6.38
C THR A 97 -0.85 -4.26 -7.41
N ALA A 98 -0.54 -5.56 -7.36
CA ALA A 98 -1.16 -6.57 -8.20
C ALA A 98 -2.65 -6.80 -7.87
N SER A 99 -3.04 -6.73 -6.59
CA SER A 99 -4.42 -6.89 -6.13
C SER A 99 -5.11 -5.55 -5.78
N ARG A 100 -4.32 -4.51 -5.54
CA ARG A 100 -4.71 -3.14 -5.20
C ARG A 100 -4.11 -2.17 -6.21
N SER A 101 -4.63 -2.22 -7.42
CA SER A 101 -4.12 -1.44 -8.55
C SER A 101 -4.31 0.06 -8.35
N ASP A 102 -5.24 0.48 -7.48
CA ASP A 102 -5.43 1.86 -7.02
C ASP A 102 -4.20 2.46 -6.29
N LEU A 103 -3.29 1.61 -5.79
CA LEU A 103 -2.07 2.05 -5.10
C LEU A 103 -0.89 2.25 -6.05
N VAL A 104 -0.99 1.79 -7.30
CA VAL A 104 0.14 1.73 -8.26
C VAL A 104 0.84 3.07 -8.36
N PHE A 105 0.10 4.15 -8.58
CA PHE A 105 0.70 5.47 -8.73
C PHE A 105 1.49 5.89 -7.49
N ALA A 106 0.87 5.81 -6.31
CA ALA A 106 1.47 6.23 -5.05
C ALA A 106 2.75 5.46 -4.72
N VAL A 107 2.72 4.13 -4.89
CA VAL A 107 3.86 3.25 -4.62
C VAL A 107 4.99 3.49 -5.63
N CYS A 108 4.67 3.58 -6.92
CA CYS A 108 5.65 3.84 -7.97
C CYS A 108 6.31 5.21 -7.81
N MET A 109 5.57 6.23 -7.39
CA MET A 109 6.12 7.56 -7.10
C MET A 109 7.10 7.51 -5.93
N CYS A 110 6.74 6.85 -4.82
CA CYS A 110 7.64 6.70 -3.68
C CYS A 110 8.90 5.87 -4.01
N ALA A 111 8.77 4.84 -4.85
CA ALA A 111 9.87 3.96 -5.24
C ALA A 111 11.04 4.70 -5.92
N ARG A 112 10.77 5.82 -6.59
CA ARG A 112 11.81 6.64 -7.27
C ARG A 112 12.90 7.13 -6.31
N TYR A 113 12.56 7.31 -5.04
CA TYR A 113 13.47 7.87 -4.03
C TYR A 113 14.22 6.79 -3.23
N GLN A 114 14.12 5.52 -3.60
CA GLN A 114 14.73 4.40 -2.88
C GLN A 114 16.26 4.47 -2.70
N ALA A 115 16.94 5.24 -3.56
CA ALA A 115 18.38 5.47 -3.48
C ALA A 115 18.75 6.52 -2.41
N LYS A 116 17.90 7.52 -2.20
CA LYS A 116 18.15 8.62 -1.26
C LYS A 116 16.81 9.14 -0.68
N PRO A 117 16.18 8.37 0.22
CA PRO A 117 14.88 8.72 0.76
C PRO A 117 15.01 9.79 1.84
N THR A 118 14.02 10.67 1.90
CA THR A 118 13.90 11.72 2.91
C THR A 118 12.64 11.54 3.76
N LYS A 119 12.51 12.36 4.81
CA LYS A 119 11.38 12.29 5.74
C LYS A 119 10.03 12.50 5.04
N THR A 120 9.93 13.46 4.11
CA THR A 120 8.71 13.71 3.34
C THR A 120 8.27 12.47 2.55
N GLN A 121 9.22 11.77 1.93
CA GLN A 121 8.92 10.56 1.16
C GLN A 121 8.53 9.39 2.08
N LEU A 122 9.13 9.29 3.27
CA LEU A 122 8.70 8.33 4.28
C LEU A 122 7.27 8.63 4.80
N GLU A 123 6.92 9.90 4.97
CA GLU A 123 5.57 10.32 5.38
C GLU A 123 4.53 9.98 4.29
N ALA A 124 4.86 10.21 3.02
CA ALA A 124 4.03 9.77 1.89
C ALA A 124 3.83 8.24 1.90
N LEU A 125 4.88 7.48 2.14
CA LEU A 125 4.79 6.02 2.19
C LEU A 125 3.94 5.56 3.39
N LYS A 126 4.04 6.22 4.54
CA LYS A 126 3.18 5.96 5.71
C LYS A 126 1.71 6.28 5.41
N TRP A 127 1.44 7.32 4.62
CA TRP A 127 0.09 7.66 4.17
C TRP A 127 -0.55 6.51 3.38
N VAL A 128 0.21 5.85 2.50
CA VAL A 128 -0.25 4.64 1.79
C VAL A 128 -0.61 3.52 2.77
N PHE A 129 0.19 3.30 3.82
CA PHE A 129 -0.14 2.31 4.85
C PHE A 129 -1.39 2.68 5.66
N GLN A 130 -1.63 3.98 5.88
CA GLN A 130 -2.84 4.48 6.54
C GLN A 130 -4.09 4.24 5.68
N ASP A 131 -3.98 4.41 4.37
CA ASP A 131 -5.06 4.11 3.42
C ASP A 131 -5.41 2.61 3.48
N LEU A 132 -4.39 1.75 3.40
CA LEU A 132 -4.55 0.30 3.50
C LEU A 132 -5.25 -0.14 4.79
N LYS A 133 -5.00 0.54 5.91
CA LYS A 133 -5.70 0.27 7.17
C LYS A 133 -7.20 0.56 7.04
N GLY A 134 -7.57 1.68 6.41
CA GLY A 134 -8.97 2.04 6.17
C GLY A 134 -9.66 1.17 5.11
N THR A 135 -8.87 0.58 4.21
CA THR A 135 -9.36 -0.13 3.03
C THR A 135 -9.05 -1.64 3.05
N ILE A 136 -8.88 -2.24 4.23
CA ILE A 136 -8.53 -3.68 4.36
C ILE A 136 -9.55 -4.63 3.70
N ASN A 137 -10.80 -4.19 3.62
CA ASN A 137 -11.92 -4.94 3.05
C ASN A 137 -12.10 -4.70 1.54
N TRP A 138 -11.27 -3.86 0.94
CA TRP A 138 -11.35 -3.53 -0.48
C TRP A 138 -10.52 -4.49 -1.30
N GLY A 139 -11.12 -4.96 -2.40
CA GLY A 139 -10.44 -5.81 -3.37
C GLY A 139 -11.04 -5.65 -4.77
N LEU A 140 -10.30 -6.15 -5.74
CA LEU A 140 -10.71 -6.20 -7.13
C LEU A 140 -11.77 -7.29 -7.32
N TRP A 141 -12.88 -6.96 -7.98
CA TRP A 141 -14.00 -7.85 -8.20
C TRP A 141 -14.40 -7.90 -9.67
N TYR A 142 -14.32 -9.09 -10.27
CA TYR A 142 -14.76 -9.36 -11.63
C TYR A 142 -15.88 -10.40 -11.59
N PRO A 143 -17.07 -10.11 -12.14
CA PRO A 143 -18.15 -11.09 -12.26
C PRO A 143 -17.75 -12.22 -13.23
N ASN A 144 -18.03 -13.47 -12.87
CA ASN A 144 -17.72 -14.66 -13.70
C ASN A 144 -18.66 -14.83 -14.92
N ASP A 145 -19.76 -14.08 -14.96
CA ASP A 145 -20.87 -14.23 -15.90
C ASP A 145 -20.84 -13.21 -17.04
N THR A 146 -19.85 -12.31 -17.06
CA THR A 146 -19.71 -11.30 -18.11
C THR A 146 -18.58 -11.68 -19.06
N ALA A 147 -18.87 -11.85 -20.35
CA ALA A 147 -17.83 -11.86 -21.36
C ALA A 147 -17.07 -10.52 -21.27
N MET A 148 -15.81 -10.57 -20.83
CA MET A 148 -14.97 -9.39 -20.67
C MET A 148 -14.57 -8.88 -22.05
N GLU A 149 -15.26 -7.86 -22.56
CA GLU A 149 -14.83 -7.12 -23.74
C GLU A 149 -13.90 -5.99 -23.31
N LEU A 150 -12.59 -6.22 -23.40
CA LEU A 150 -11.59 -5.21 -23.06
C LEU A 150 -11.51 -4.18 -24.19
N THR A 151 -12.14 -3.02 -23.98
CA THR A 151 -11.97 -1.85 -24.85
C THR A 151 -10.97 -0.89 -24.21
N ALA A 152 -9.80 -0.72 -24.81
CA ALA A 152 -8.75 0.20 -24.34
C ALA A 152 -8.58 1.36 -25.32
N TYR A 153 -8.44 2.57 -24.79
CA TYR A 153 -8.15 3.78 -25.56
C TYR A 153 -6.73 4.24 -25.22
N ALA A 154 -5.93 4.53 -26.23
CA ALA A 154 -4.59 5.09 -26.07
C ALA A 154 -4.64 6.61 -26.28
N ASP A 155 -3.95 7.35 -25.42
CA ASP A 155 -3.74 8.78 -25.61
C ASP A 155 -2.74 8.99 -26.76
N ALA A 156 -3.07 9.86 -27.71
CA ALA A 156 -2.26 10.12 -28.90
C ALA A 156 -2.11 11.63 -29.12
N ASP A 157 -0.96 12.18 -28.71
CA ASP A 157 -0.56 13.56 -29.01
C ASP A 157 -0.03 13.67 -30.44
N HIS A 158 -0.90 13.43 -31.43
CA HIS A 158 -0.55 13.44 -32.85
C HIS A 158 -1.57 14.21 -33.68
N ALA A 159 -1.75 15.50 -33.37
CA ALA A 159 -2.61 16.42 -34.12
C ALA A 159 -2.40 16.33 -35.65
N GLU A 160 -1.14 16.16 -36.09
CA GLU A 160 -0.78 16.02 -37.51
C GLU A 160 -1.31 14.72 -38.16
N GLN A 161 -1.48 13.63 -37.40
CA GLN A 161 -2.00 12.36 -37.92
C GLN A 161 -3.53 12.34 -37.99
N VAL A 162 -4.18 13.12 -37.11
CA VAL A 162 -5.63 13.38 -37.15
C VAL A 162 -5.98 14.21 -38.39
N GLU A 163 -5.21 15.27 -38.68
CA GLU A 163 -5.39 16.08 -39.89
C GLU A 163 -5.18 15.28 -41.18
N ARG A 164 -4.29 14.29 -41.17
CA ARG A 164 -4.04 13.38 -42.30
C ARG A 164 -5.07 12.25 -42.44
N GLY A 165 -6.07 12.17 -41.55
CA GLY A 165 -7.10 11.13 -41.57
C GLY A 165 -6.59 9.72 -41.29
N VAL A 166 -5.41 9.61 -40.66
CA VAL A 166 -4.77 8.31 -40.33
C VAL A 166 -5.36 7.74 -39.03
N VAL A 167 -5.94 8.58 -38.19
CA VAL A 167 -6.49 8.23 -36.86
C VAL A 167 -7.89 8.83 -36.71
N GLU A 168 -8.87 8.00 -36.34
CA GLU A 168 -10.20 8.46 -35.92
C GLU A 168 -10.19 8.78 -34.42
N LEU A 169 -10.66 9.97 -34.06
CA LEU A 169 -10.79 10.39 -32.66
C LEU A 169 -12.22 10.18 -32.18
N TYR A 170 -12.36 9.54 -31.02
CA TYR A 170 -13.61 9.51 -30.27
C TYR A 170 -13.54 10.50 -29.11
N PHE A 171 -14.55 11.35 -28.97
CA PHE A 171 -14.62 12.25 -27.82
C PHE A 171 -15.03 11.46 -26.57
N VAL A 172 -14.05 11.13 -25.74
CA VAL A 172 -14.27 10.51 -24.44
C VAL A 172 -14.34 11.63 -23.41
N LEU A 173 -15.47 11.75 -22.70
CA LEU A 173 -15.58 12.69 -21.58
C LEU A 173 -14.47 12.38 -20.57
N THR A 174 -13.82 13.42 -20.04
CA THR A 174 -12.74 13.29 -19.04
C THR A 174 -13.12 12.37 -17.89
N ASP A 175 -14.41 12.25 -17.57
CA ASP A 175 -14.97 11.35 -16.55
C ASP A 175 -14.71 9.85 -16.78
N TYR A 176 -14.34 9.43 -17.99
CA TYR A 176 -13.98 8.05 -18.31
C TYR A 176 -12.47 7.80 -18.36
N GLN A 177 -11.63 8.77 -17.97
CA GLN A 177 -10.18 8.59 -17.88
C GLN A 177 -9.80 7.78 -16.63
N LEU A 178 -10.21 6.52 -16.58
CA LEU A 178 -9.88 5.59 -15.48
C LEU A 178 -8.36 5.47 -15.28
N ALA A 179 -7.58 5.62 -16.35
CA ALA A 179 -6.12 5.58 -16.32
C ALA A 179 -5.47 6.66 -15.43
N ASP A 180 -6.20 7.72 -15.10
CA ASP A 180 -5.72 8.77 -14.18
C ASP A 180 -5.36 8.21 -12.81
N ILE A 181 -6.07 7.19 -12.32
CA ILE A 181 -5.76 6.56 -11.01
C ILE A 181 -4.37 5.92 -10.97
N PHE A 182 -3.82 5.53 -12.13
CA PHE A 182 -2.50 4.91 -12.26
C PHE A 182 -1.38 5.92 -12.51
N THR A 183 -1.71 7.16 -12.84
CA THR A 183 -0.76 8.15 -13.37
C THR A 183 -0.77 9.47 -12.62
N LYS A 184 -1.76 9.71 -11.75
CA LYS A 184 -1.96 10.97 -11.04
C LYS A 184 -2.36 10.73 -9.58
N ALA A 185 -1.96 11.66 -8.72
CA ALA A 185 -2.58 11.79 -7.41
C ALA A 185 -3.92 12.48 -7.64
N LEU A 186 -4.99 11.96 -7.06
CA LEU A 186 -6.33 12.43 -7.36
C LEU A 186 -6.97 13.06 -6.12
N PRO A 187 -7.75 14.14 -6.29
CA PRO A 187 -8.65 14.59 -5.24
C PRO A 187 -9.56 13.44 -4.79
N ARG A 188 -9.85 13.38 -3.49
CA ARG A 188 -10.69 12.34 -2.88
C ARG A 188 -11.98 12.06 -3.67
N GLN A 189 -12.73 13.09 -4.03
CA GLN A 189 -13.97 12.96 -4.80
C GLN A 189 -13.76 12.24 -6.14
N ARG A 190 -12.65 12.52 -6.82
CA ARG A 190 -12.31 11.90 -8.10
C ARG A 190 -11.83 10.46 -7.92
N PHE A 191 -11.05 10.20 -6.88
CA PHE A 191 -10.59 8.87 -6.52
C PHE A 191 -11.76 7.92 -6.18
N GLU A 192 -12.68 8.37 -5.31
CA GLU A 192 -13.91 7.64 -4.96
C GLU A 192 -14.83 7.41 -6.16
N PHE A 193 -14.83 8.32 -7.14
CA PHE A 193 -15.59 8.16 -8.38
C PHE A 193 -14.98 7.09 -9.30
N ILE A 194 -13.66 7.00 -9.40
CA ILE A 194 -12.98 6.06 -10.32
C ILE A 194 -12.88 4.65 -9.72
N LEU A 195 -12.68 4.53 -8.40
CA LEU A 195 -12.48 3.26 -7.70
C LEU A 195 -13.49 2.17 -8.09
N PRO A 196 -14.82 2.37 -7.97
CA PRO A 196 -15.81 1.33 -8.30
C PRO A 196 -15.80 0.92 -9.77
N ARG A 197 -15.42 1.84 -10.67
CA ARG A 197 -15.35 1.60 -12.12
C ARG A 197 -14.13 0.76 -12.51
N LEU A 198 -13.10 0.76 -11.66
CA LEU A 198 -11.97 -0.14 -11.78
C LEU A 198 -12.29 -1.58 -11.33
N GLY A 199 -13.49 -1.81 -10.78
CA GLY A 199 -13.87 -3.08 -10.16
C GLY A 199 -13.47 -3.18 -8.69
N MET A 200 -12.95 -2.11 -8.09
CA MET A 200 -12.62 -2.07 -6.67
C MET A 200 -13.89 -1.96 -5.82
N LYS A 201 -14.11 -2.92 -4.92
CA LYS A 201 -15.27 -2.94 -4.02
C LYS A 201 -14.87 -3.31 -2.61
N SER A 202 -15.52 -2.68 -1.64
CA SER A 202 -15.46 -3.09 -0.22
C SER A 202 -16.38 -4.29 0.00
N MET A 203 -15.84 -5.38 0.54
CA MET A 203 -16.59 -6.57 0.91
C MET A 203 -16.65 -6.73 2.43
N SER A 204 -17.80 -7.12 2.96
CA SER A 204 -17.88 -7.39 4.40
C SER A 204 -16.99 -8.60 4.76
N PRO A 205 -16.45 -8.65 5.99
CA PRO A 205 -15.68 -9.80 6.46
C PRO A 205 -16.45 -11.12 6.37
N THR A 206 -17.78 -11.07 6.44
CA THR A 206 -18.66 -12.23 6.27
C THR A 206 -18.69 -12.75 4.84
N THR A 207 -18.72 -11.85 3.84
CA THR A 207 -18.67 -12.22 2.42
C THR A 207 -17.30 -12.79 2.06
N LEU A 208 -16.22 -12.18 2.56
CA LEU A 208 -14.86 -12.68 2.35
C LEU A 208 -14.66 -14.10 2.89
N LYS A 209 -15.22 -14.42 4.07
CA LYS A 209 -15.15 -15.77 4.65
C LYS A 209 -15.90 -16.81 3.81
N ARG A 210 -17.10 -16.47 3.32
CA ARG A 210 -17.90 -17.38 2.47
C ARG A 210 -17.16 -17.72 1.18
N LEU A 211 -16.56 -16.72 0.53
CA LEU A 211 -15.79 -16.92 -0.70
C LEU A 211 -14.54 -17.79 -0.47
N SER A 212 -13.85 -17.64 0.67
CA SER A 212 -12.70 -18.50 1.00
C SER A 212 -13.07 -19.95 1.31
N GLU A 213 -14.35 -20.23 1.62
CA GLU A 213 -14.87 -21.57 1.90
C GLU A 213 -15.41 -22.25 0.63
N GLU A 214 -15.90 -21.49 -0.36
CA GLU A 214 -16.41 -22.00 -1.64
C GLU A 214 -15.32 -22.47 -2.62
N ASP A 215 -14.10 -21.91 -2.55
CA ASP A 215 -12.96 -22.34 -3.40
C ASP A 215 -12.27 -23.64 -2.89
N GLY A 216 -12.81 -24.27 -1.84
CA GLY A 216 -12.25 -25.44 -1.16
C GLY A 216 -12.92 -26.80 -1.42
N GLU A 217 -13.96 -26.85 -2.27
CA GLU A 217 -14.60 -28.08 -2.76
C GLU A 217 -14.18 -28.44 -4.20
#